data_AF-A0A954ZA87-F1
#
_entry.id   AF-A0A954ZA87-F1
#
_cell.length_a   1.000
_cell.length_b   1.000
_cell.length_c   1.000
_cell.angle_alpha   90.00
_cell.angle_beta   90.00
_cell.angle_gamma   90.00
#
_symmetry.space_group_name_H-M   'P 1'
#
loop_
_entity.id
_entity.type
_entity.pdbx_description
1 polymer ?
#
loop_
_entity_poly.entity_id
_entity_poly.type
_entity_poly.pdbx_seq_one_letter_code
_entity_poly.pdbx_strand_id
1 'polypeptide(L)'
;MKIHEYQAKELFRQADVAVPDGSVARTPAEASDAFNALGGSLAVVKAQIHAGGRGKGTIKTNPEQRGVQLVRSAEEAAQVAEALLGNELVTIQTGPEGKLVNQVLVEGGCDIDRELYLGIVVDRARGLPVLMASKEGGMNIEEV
;
A
#
# COMPACT_ATOMS: atom_id res chain seq x y z
N MET A 1 -18.41 0.76 5.23
CA MET A 1 -17.21 1.21 5.96
C MET A 1 -15.98 0.70 5.22
N LYS A 2 -14.90 1.48 5.14
CA LYS A 2 -13.62 1.08 4.54
C LYS A 2 -12.57 1.00 5.64
N ILE A 3 -11.55 0.17 5.45
CA ILE A 3 -10.37 0.07 6.31
C ILE A 3 -9.11 0.29 5.47
N HIS A 4 -8.01 0.65 6.13
CA HIS A 4 -6.71 0.81 5.48
C HIS A 4 -6.01 -0.54 5.25
N GLU A 5 -5.00 -0.54 4.38
CA GLU A 5 -4.20 -1.72 4.05
C GLU A 5 -3.58 -2.36 5.31
N TYR A 6 -2.98 -1.56 6.20
CA TYR A 6 -2.37 -2.10 7.42
C TYR A 6 -3.40 -2.80 8.34
N GLN A 7 -4.65 -2.29 8.39
CA GLN A 7 -5.72 -2.89 9.20
C GLN A 7 -6.20 -4.19 8.58
N ALA A 8 -6.35 -4.23 7.26
CA ALA A 8 -6.70 -5.45 6.55
C ALA A 8 -5.62 -6.54 6.74
N LYS A 9 -4.33 -6.16 6.65
CA LYS A 9 -3.21 -7.09 6.89
C LYS A 9 -3.16 -7.61 8.32
N GLU A 10 -3.51 -6.79 9.30
CA GLU A 10 -3.61 -7.25 10.68
C GLU A 10 -4.74 -8.27 10.86
N LEU A 11 -5.91 -8.04 10.24
CA LEU A 11 -7.01 -9.02 10.25
C LEU A 11 -6.61 -10.32 9.53
N PHE A 12 -5.84 -10.22 8.45
CA PHE A 12 -5.29 -11.38 7.74
C PHE A 12 -4.32 -12.17 8.61
N ARG A 13 -3.40 -11.50 9.31
CA ARG A 13 -2.48 -12.14 10.26
C ARG A 13 -3.22 -12.86 11.38
N GLN A 14 -4.26 -12.25 11.95
CA GLN A 14 -5.12 -12.87 12.97
C GLN A 14 -5.89 -14.10 12.47
N ALA A 15 -6.06 -14.22 11.15
CA ALA A 15 -6.72 -15.32 10.47
C ALA A 15 -5.72 -16.29 9.79
N ASP A 16 -4.43 -16.23 10.14
CA ASP A 16 -3.35 -17.05 9.59
C ASP A 16 -3.16 -16.93 8.07
N VAL A 17 -3.58 -15.81 7.48
CA VAL A 17 -3.31 -15.48 6.08
C VAL A 17 -1.93 -14.82 5.99
N ALA A 18 -1.05 -15.40 5.19
CA ALA A 18 0.29 -14.89 4.98
C ALA A 18 0.27 -13.46 4.41
N VAL A 19 0.91 -12.54 5.12
CA VAL A 19 1.14 -11.16 4.70
C VAL A 19 2.59 -10.80 5.00
N PRO A 20 3.22 -9.91 4.20
CA PRO A 20 4.57 -9.47 4.52
C PRO A 20 4.63 -8.74 5.87
N ASP A 21 5.78 -8.82 6.53
CA ASP A 21 6.02 -8.08 7.75
C ASP A 21 6.13 -6.58 7.46
N GLY A 22 5.57 -5.77 8.35
CA GLY A 22 5.56 -4.34 8.20
C GLY A 22 4.89 -3.64 9.37
N SER A 23 5.18 -2.35 9.51
CA SER A 23 4.64 -1.50 10.57
C SER A 23 4.25 -0.12 10.04
N VAL A 24 3.25 0.46 10.70
CA VAL A 24 2.81 1.82 10.40
C VAL A 24 3.80 2.82 11.00
N ALA A 25 4.18 3.82 10.21
CA ALA A 25 4.96 4.96 10.64
C ALA A 25 4.17 6.26 10.42
N ARG A 26 4.27 7.18 11.38
CA ARG A 26 3.68 8.52 11.39
C ARG A 26 4.72 9.63 11.37
N THR A 27 5.99 9.27 11.45
CA THR A 27 7.13 10.19 11.34
C THR A 27 8.22 9.57 10.46
N PRO A 28 9.12 10.38 9.88
CA PRO A 28 10.29 9.87 9.16
C PRO A 28 11.19 8.98 10.01
N ALA A 29 11.34 9.30 11.30
CA ALA A 29 12.10 8.50 12.25
C ALA A 29 11.47 7.10 12.46
N GLU A 30 10.16 7.03 12.66
CA GLU A 30 9.45 5.75 12.76
C GLU A 30 9.59 4.91 11.47
N ALA A 31 9.68 5.54 10.30
CA ALA A 31 9.86 4.83 9.03
C ALA A 31 11.29 4.25 8.91
N SER A 32 12.30 5.00 9.34
CA SER A 32 13.69 4.53 9.45
C SER A 32 13.81 3.35 10.41
N ASP A 33 13.20 3.46 11.60
CA ASP A 33 13.21 2.39 12.60
C ASP A 33 12.50 1.13 12.09
N ALA A 34 11.36 1.29 11.42
CA ALA A 34 10.63 0.20 10.79
C ALA A 34 11.47 -0.51 9.71
N PHE A 35 12.20 0.24 8.89
CA PHE A 35 13.09 -0.33 7.87
C PHE A 35 14.18 -1.21 8.51
N ASN A 36 14.79 -0.73 9.59
CA ASN A 36 15.82 -1.47 10.32
C ASN A 36 15.24 -2.73 10.99
N ALA A 37 14.04 -2.65 11.55
CA ALA A 37 13.35 -3.79 12.16
C ALA A 37 13.03 -4.90 11.15
N LEU A 38 12.89 -4.56 9.86
CA LEU A 38 12.70 -5.51 8.75
C LEU A 38 14.00 -6.16 8.25
N GLY A 39 15.15 -5.86 8.87
CA GLY A 39 16.45 -6.43 8.51
C GLY A 39 17.31 -5.54 7.62
N GLY A 40 16.82 -4.36 7.23
CA GLY A 40 17.67 -3.29 6.68
C GLY A 40 18.16 -3.46 5.24
N SER A 41 17.57 -4.37 4.45
CA SER A 41 18.02 -4.66 3.07
C SER A 41 17.11 -4.07 1.99
N LEU A 42 15.80 -4.30 2.11
CA LEU A 42 14.80 -3.90 1.12
C LEU A 42 13.44 -3.73 1.78
N ALA A 43 12.81 -2.58 1.57
CA ALA A 43 11.44 -2.34 2.01
C ALA A 43 10.67 -1.51 0.98
N VAL A 44 9.37 -1.37 1.22
CA VAL A 44 8.48 -0.52 0.45
C VAL A 44 7.73 0.39 1.41
N VAL A 45 7.78 1.70 1.17
CA VAL A 45 6.99 2.70 1.89
C VAL A 45 5.70 2.96 1.10
N LYS A 46 4.56 2.77 1.76
CA LYS A 46 3.22 2.79 1.14
C LYS A 46 2.30 3.79 1.84
N ALA A 47 1.90 4.84 1.12
CA ALA A 47 0.92 5.80 1.60
C ALA A 47 -0.40 5.11 2.01
N GLN A 48 -0.89 5.40 3.21
CA GLN A 48 -2.13 4.81 3.73
C GLN A 48 -3.33 5.73 3.47
N ILE A 49 -3.93 5.61 2.28
CA ILE A 49 -5.21 6.22 1.93
C ILE A 49 -6.18 5.14 1.43
N HIS A 50 -7.50 5.39 1.50
CA HIS A 50 -8.51 4.43 1.04
C HIS A 50 -8.63 4.32 -0.48
N ALA A 51 -8.06 5.28 -1.21
CA ALA A 51 -8.09 5.28 -2.67
C ALA A 51 -7.00 4.33 -3.23
N GLY A 52 -7.35 3.59 -4.26
CA GLY A 52 -6.43 2.78 -5.07
C GLY A 52 -5.59 3.62 -6.03
N GLY A 53 -4.72 2.97 -6.81
CA GLY A 53 -3.86 3.65 -7.78
C GLY A 53 -2.63 4.36 -7.19
N ARG A 54 -2.30 4.08 -5.93
CA ARG A 54 -1.23 4.75 -5.16
C ARG A 54 0.16 4.62 -5.80
N GLY A 55 0.47 3.50 -6.46
CA GLY A 55 1.76 3.27 -7.11
C GLY A 55 2.03 4.21 -8.30
N LYS A 56 0.97 4.58 -9.03
CA LYS A 56 1.07 5.59 -10.10
C LYS A 56 0.76 7.01 -9.60
N GLY A 57 0.20 7.14 -8.39
CA GLY A 57 -0.15 8.41 -7.79
C GLY A 57 1.07 9.25 -7.44
N THR A 58 0.89 10.57 -7.40
CA THR A 58 1.94 11.56 -7.16
C THR A 58 1.55 12.52 -6.05
N ILE A 59 2.53 13.04 -5.31
CA ILE A 59 2.27 14.12 -4.35
C ILE A 59 2.00 15.43 -5.11
N LYS A 60 0.96 16.17 -4.69
CA LYS A 60 0.50 17.40 -5.36
C LYS A 60 1.59 18.47 -5.46
N THR A 61 2.40 18.60 -4.42
CA THR A 61 3.52 19.56 -4.32
C THR A 61 4.84 19.02 -4.85
N ASN A 62 4.96 17.70 -5.02
CA ASN A 62 6.15 17.02 -5.54
C ASN A 62 5.74 15.87 -6.48
N PRO A 63 5.58 16.15 -7.78
CA PRO A 63 5.12 15.15 -8.75
C PRO A 63 6.06 13.96 -8.96
N GLU A 64 7.33 14.05 -8.53
CA GLU A 64 8.28 12.94 -8.62
C GLU A 64 8.04 11.90 -7.51
N GLN A 65 7.51 12.34 -6.36
CA GLN A 65 7.20 11.45 -5.24
C GLN A 65 5.96 10.61 -5.51
N ARG A 66 6.12 9.27 -5.50
CA ARG A 66 5.03 8.31 -5.69
C ARG A 66 4.45 7.83 -4.37
N GLY A 67 3.18 7.40 -4.38
CA GLY A 67 2.49 6.90 -3.19
C GLY A 67 2.91 5.49 -2.73
N VAL A 68 3.68 4.77 -3.54
CA VAL A 68 4.32 3.49 -3.20
C VAL A 68 5.73 3.52 -3.76
N GLN A 69 6.74 3.38 -2.91
CA GLN A 69 8.14 3.47 -3.33
C GLN A 69 9.01 2.45 -2.60
N LEU A 70 9.87 1.79 -3.37
CA LEU A 70 10.87 0.85 -2.89
C LEU A 70 12.08 1.62 -2.36
N VAL A 71 12.58 1.19 -1.20
CA VAL A 71 13.70 1.80 -0.49
C VAL A 71 14.71 0.74 -0.08
N ARG A 72 16.00 1.11 -0.08
CA ARG A 72 17.15 0.22 0.18
C ARG A 72 17.99 0.66 1.37
N SER A 73 17.59 1.74 2.05
CA SER A 73 18.22 2.20 3.27
C SER A 73 17.21 2.85 4.22
N ALA A 74 17.58 2.93 5.49
CA ALA A 74 16.80 3.61 6.52
C ALA A 74 16.64 5.12 6.21
N GLU A 75 17.67 5.72 5.62
CA GLU A 75 17.67 7.10 5.15
C GLU A 75 16.65 7.31 4.02
N GLU A 76 16.66 6.43 3.01
CA GLU A 76 15.65 6.46 1.94
C GLU A 76 14.22 6.27 2.48
N ALA A 77 14.03 5.37 3.46
CA ALA A 77 12.74 5.17 4.10
C ALA A 77 12.23 6.45 4.80
N ALA A 78 13.11 7.15 5.51
CA ALA A 78 12.80 8.42 6.16
C ALA A 78 12.46 9.51 5.14
N GLN A 79 13.27 9.68 4.09
CA GLN A 79 13.07 10.68 3.05
C GLN A 79 11.74 10.49 2.31
N VAL A 80 11.42 9.24 1.95
CA VAL A 80 10.13 8.92 1.31
C VAL A 80 8.96 9.17 2.26
N ALA A 81 9.10 8.79 3.54
CA ALA A 81 8.07 9.06 4.53
C ALA A 81 7.85 10.56 4.74
N GLU A 82 8.91 11.37 4.78
CA GLU A 82 8.83 12.84 4.87
C GLU A 82 8.10 13.45 3.68
N ALA A 83 8.42 13.00 2.46
CA ALA A 83 7.78 13.48 1.25
C ALA A 83 6.29 13.09 1.15
N LEU A 84 5.89 11.98 1.78
CA LEU A 84 4.50 11.51 1.79
C LEU A 84 3.67 12.12 2.93
N LEU A 85 4.16 12.05 4.16
CA LEU A 85 3.43 12.44 5.37
C LEU A 85 3.09 13.93 5.34
N GLY A 86 1.84 14.27 5.66
CA GLY A 86 1.36 15.64 5.67
C GLY A 86 1.11 16.25 4.29
N ASN A 87 1.30 15.51 3.21
CA ASN A 87 1.06 15.97 1.84
C ASN A 87 -0.14 15.27 1.19
N GLU A 88 -0.73 15.88 0.15
CA GLU A 88 -1.84 15.28 -0.60
C GLU A 88 -1.36 14.38 -1.74
N LEU A 89 -1.72 13.10 -1.67
CA LEU A 89 -1.49 12.13 -2.73
C LEU A 89 -2.63 12.16 -3.75
N VAL A 90 -2.30 12.48 -5.00
CA VAL A 90 -3.21 12.44 -6.14
C VAL A 90 -3.10 11.07 -6.82
N THR A 91 -4.24 10.42 -7.02
CA THR A 91 -4.39 9.15 -7.73
C THR A 91 -5.56 9.26 -8.71
N ILE A 92 -5.72 8.27 -9.59
CA ILE A 92 -6.89 8.18 -10.47
C ILE A 92 -8.22 8.12 -9.70
N GLN A 93 -8.21 7.68 -8.44
CA GLN A 93 -9.43 7.54 -7.61
C GLN A 93 -9.67 8.68 -6.62
N THR A 94 -8.70 9.57 -6.39
CA THR A 94 -8.88 10.74 -5.51
C THR A 94 -9.35 11.98 -6.26
N GLY A 95 -9.12 12.04 -7.57
CA GLY A 95 -9.26 13.28 -8.33
C GLY A 95 -8.14 14.30 -8.01
N PRO A 96 -8.22 15.52 -8.58
CA PRO A 96 -7.16 16.52 -8.53
C PRO A 96 -6.90 17.08 -7.12
N GLU A 97 -7.87 16.97 -6.22
CA GLU A 97 -7.70 17.41 -4.83
C GLU A 97 -6.76 16.50 -4.03
N GLY A 98 -6.61 15.25 -4.46
CA GLY A 98 -5.79 14.28 -3.76
C GLY A 98 -6.36 13.88 -2.40
N LYS A 99 -5.55 13.17 -1.60
CA LYS A 99 -5.88 12.81 -0.23
C LYS A 99 -4.67 12.97 0.67
N LEU A 100 -4.85 13.67 1.78
CA LEU A 100 -3.83 13.83 2.81
C LEU A 100 -3.35 12.47 3.34
N VAL A 101 -2.03 12.27 3.34
CA VAL A 101 -1.38 11.08 3.88
C VAL A 101 -0.96 11.37 5.33
N ASN A 102 -1.65 10.75 6.29
CA ASN A 102 -1.35 10.93 7.72
C ASN A 102 -0.42 9.83 8.29
N GLN A 103 -0.24 8.75 7.55
CA GLN A 103 0.57 7.61 7.96
C GLN A 103 1.00 6.82 6.73
N VAL A 104 2.14 6.15 6.84
CA VAL A 104 2.68 5.23 5.83
C VAL A 104 2.84 3.85 6.43
N LEU A 105 2.78 2.81 5.58
CA LEU A 105 3.15 1.46 5.95
C LEU A 105 4.55 1.19 5.38
N VAL A 106 5.50 0.85 6.24
CA VAL A 106 6.81 0.33 5.83
C VAL A 106 6.72 -1.18 5.88
N GLU A 107 6.97 -1.83 4.76
CA GLU A 107 6.77 -3.27 4.59
C GLU A 107 7.98 -3.91 3.91
N GLY A 108 8.36 -5.11 4.35
CA GLY A 108 9.48 -5.85 3.78
C GLY A 108 9.32 -6.07 2.27
N GLY A 109 10.43 -5.95 1.54
CA GLY A 109 10.47 -6.30 0.13
C GLY A 109 10.18 -7.78 -0.10
N CYS A 110 9.51 -8.10 -1.20
CA CYS A 110 9.24 -9.48 -1.63
C CYS A 110 9.73 -9.64 -3.07
N ASP A 111 10.40 -10.75 -3.35
CA ASP A 111 10.77 -11.14 -4.71
C ASP A 111 9.57 -11.85 -5.34
N ILE A 112 8.80 -11.10 -6.13
CA ILE A 112 7.51 -11.56 -6.66
C ILE A 112 7.77 -12.32 -7.97
N ASP A 113 7.68 -13.65 -7.91
CA ASP A 113 7.78 -14.52 -9.11
C ASP A 113 6.53 -14.40 -10.00
N ARG A 114 5.33 -14.34 -9.40
CA ARG A 114 4.06 -14.19 -10.11
C ARG A 114 3.06 -13.35 -9.32
N GLU A 115 2.32 -12.51 -10.03
CA GLU A 115 1.18 -11.76 -9.50
C GLU A 115 -0.14 -12.36 -9.99
N LEU A 116 -1.11 -12.51 -9.08
CA LEU A 116 -2.45 -13.01 -9.37
C LEU A 116 -3.49 -12.04 -8.80
N TYR A 117 -4.67 -11.98 -9.41
CA TYR A 117 -5.82 -11.29 -8.82
C TYR A 117 -6.67 -12.29 -8.03
N LEU A 118 -7.08 -11.91 -6.83
CA LEU A 118 -8.06 -12.63 -6.02
C LEU A 118 -8.99 -11.64 -5.31
N GLY A 119 -10.30 -11.86 -5.40
CA GLY A 119 -11.30 -11.05 -4.72
C GLY A 119 -12.50 -11.88 -4.27
N ILE A 120 -13.02 -11.61 -3.08
CA ILE A 120 -14.26 -12.22 -2.58
C ILE A 120 -15.28 -11.11 -2.34
N VAL A 121 -16.44 -11.23 -2.96
CA VAL A 121 -17.54 -10.26 -2.86
C VAL A 121 -18.86 -10.99 -2.67
N VAL A 122 -19.86 -10.33 -2.09
CA VAL A 122 -21.23 -10.88 -2.06
C VAL A 122 -21.91 -10.57 -3.38
N ASP A 123 -22.21 -11.59 -4.16
CA ASP A 123 -23.01 -11.47 -5.38
C ASP A 123 -24.46 -11.23 -4.98
N ARG A 124 -24.98 -10.05 -5.31
CA ARG A 124 -26.35 -9.63 -4.97
C ARG A 124 -27.42 -10.45 -5.69
N ALA A 125 -27.16 -10.89 -6.92
CA ALA A 125 -28.13 -11.68 -7.67
C ALA A 125 -28.25 -13.10 -7.10
N ARG A 126 -27.14 -13.65 -6.60
CA ARG A 126 -27.09 -15.00 -6.02
C ARG A 126 -27.29 -15.04 -4.51
N GLY A 127 -27.14 -13.91 -3.83
CA GLY A 127 -27.25 -13.79 -2.37
C GLY A 127 -26.16 -14.53 -1.60
N LEU A 128 -24.99 -14.76 -2.20
CA LEU A 128 -23.91 -15.57 -1.62
C LEU A 128 -22.52 -15.00 -1.95
N PRO A 129 -21.48 -15.35 -1.16
CA PRO A 129 -20.11 -14.99 -1.47
C PRO A 129 -19.63 -15.65 -2.77
N VAL A 130 -18.99 -14.88 -3.64
CA VAL A 130 -18.34 -15.34 -4.88
C VAL A 130 -16.86 -14.98 -4.81
N LEU A 131 -16.02 -15.94 -5.16
CA LEU A 131 -14.58 -15.78 -5.33
C LEU A 131 -14.27 -15.57 -6.81
N MET A 132 -13.54 -14.51 -7.11
CA MET A 132 -13.02 -14.18 -8.43
C MET A 132 -11.50 -14.32 -8.40
N ALA A 133 -10.93 -15.01 -9.38
CA ALA A 133 -9.49 -15.18 -9.50
C ALA A 133 -9.05 -15.02 -10.96
N SER A 134 -7.90 -14.38 -11.18
CA SER A 134 -7.29 -14.24 -12.51
C SER A 134 -5.78 -14.40 -12.44
N LYS A 135 -5.20 -14.90 -13.54
CA LYS A 135 -3.75 -14.94 -13.75
C LYS A 135 -3.16 -13.56 -14.07
N GLU A 136 -4.00 -12.62 -14.49
CA GLU A 136 -3.60 -11.24 -14.81
C GLU A 136 -3.60 -10.38 -13.54
N GLY A 137 -2.67 -10.67 -12.62
CA GLY A 137 -2.42 -9.82 -11.46
C GLY A 137 -1.85 -8.44 -11.85
N GLY A 138 -2.02 -7.45 -10.98
CA GLY A 138 -1.49 -6.09 -11.20
C GLY A 138 -2.26 -5.24 -12.23
N MET A 139 -3.25 -5.82 -12.91
CA MET A 139 -4.10 -5.18 -13.92
C MET A 139 -5.46 -4.78 -13.35
N ASN A 140 -6.14 -3.85 -14.03
CA ASN A 140 -7.53 -3.55 -13.72
C ASN A 140 -8.40 -4.75 -14.11
N ILE A 141 -9.06 -5.40 -13.14
CA ILE A 141 -9.86 -6.61 -13.40
C ILE A 141 -11.05 -6.36 -14.33
N GLU A 142 -11.51 -5.12 -14.45
CA GLU A 142 -12.57 -4.75 -15.40
C GLU A 142 -12.10 -4.75 -16.87
N GLU A 143 -10.79 -4.78 -17.10
CA GLU A 143 -10.15 -4.80 -18.43
C GLU A 143 -9.60 -6.19 -18.82
N VAL A 144 -9.75 -7.18 -17.93
CA VAL A 144 -9.25 -8.57 -18.08
C VAL A 144 -10.31 -9.49 -18.70
#